data_AF-A0A9D1BYB2-F1
#
_entry.id   AF-A0A9D1BYB2-F1
#
_cell.length_a   1.000
_cell.length_b   1.000
_cell.length_c   1.000
_cell.angle_alpha   90.00
_cell.angle_beta   90.00
_cell.angle_gamma   90.00
#
_symmetry.space_group_name_H-M   'P 1'
#
loop_
_entity.id
_entity.type
_entity.pdbx_description
1 polymer ?
#
loop_
_entity_poly.entity_id
_entity_poly.type
_entity_poly.pdbx_seq_one_letter_code
_entity_poly.pdbx_strand_id
1 'polypeptide(L)'
;MAKGMVIIDEDRCKGCGLCVSVCPVHILRLAEGRFNAKGYRPVEVTDPEACTGCAMCATICPDVVFTVYRRRRQPRQAAATA
;
A
#
# COMPACT_ATOMS: atom_id res chain seq x y z
N MET A 1 -6.81 -1.47 -13.99
CA MET A 1 -7.34 -1.74 -12.62
C MET A 1 -7.73 -0.41 -11.97
N ALA A 2 -8.40 -0.41 -10.80
CA ALA A 2 -8.59 0.85 -10.05
C ALA A 2 -7.22 1.41 -9.62
N LYS A 3 -7.10 2.73 -9.47
CA LYS A 3 -5.91 3.38 -8.89
C LYS A 3 -6.12 3.58 -7.38
N GLY A 4 -5.03 3.47 -6.62
CA GLY A 4 -5.00 3.75 -5.19
C GLY A 4 -3.65 4.29 -4.74
N MET A 5 -3.54 4.53 -3.44
CA MET A 5 -2.34 5.04 -2.77
C MET A 5 -2.31 4.46 -1.35
N VAL A 6 -1.11 4.24 -0.81
CA VAL A 6 -0.93 3.83 0.58
C VAL A 6 0.00 4.80 1.30
N ILE A 7 -0.30 5.08 2.56
CA ILE A 7 0.57 5.80 3.50
C ILE A 7 0.96 4.81 4.59
N ILE A 8 2.23 4.80 4.98
CA ILE A 8 2.80 3.87 5.95
C ILE A 8 3.24 4.66 7.18
N ASP A 9 2.75 4.27 8.36
CA ASP A 9 3.30 4.72 9.64
C ASP A 9 4.59 3.93 9.93
N GLU A 10 5.72 4.54 9.60
CA GLU A 10 7.03 3.88 9.71
C GLU A 10 7.46 3.66 11.16
N ASP A 11 7.05 4.51 12.11
CA ASP A 11 7.41 4.40 13.53
C ASP A 11 6.72 3.22 14.22
N ARG A 12 5.59 2.78 13.67
CA ARG A 12 4.88 1.56 14.11
C ARG A 12 5.29 0.32 13.33
N CYS A 13 5.89 0.46 12.14
CA CYS A 13 6.27 -0.68 11.32
C CYS A 13 7.41 -1.50 11.96
N LYS A 14 7.18 -2.80 12.14
CA LYS A 14 8.17 -3.76 12.67
C LYS A 14 8.94 -4.51 11.59
N GLY A 15 8.72 -4.20 10.31
CA GLY A 15 9.48 -4.81 9.21
C GLY A 15 9.26 -6.31 9.01
N CYS A 16 8.09 -6.87 9.38
CA CYS A 16 7.83 -8.32 9.33
C CYS A 16 7.71 -8.92 7.91
N GLY A 17 7.52 -8.09 6.89
CA GLY A 17 7.44 -8.54 5.49
C GLY A 17 6.12 -9.19 5.05
N LEU A 18 5.12 -9.36 5.93
CA LEU A 18 3.84 -9.98 5.56
C LEU A 18 3.10 -9.21 4.45
N CYS A 19 3.17 -7.88 4.46
CA CYS A 19 2.56 -7.04 3.42
C CYS A 19 3.26 -7.20 2.05
N VAL A 20 4.55 -7.55 2.03
CA VAL A 20 5.33 -7.78 0.81
C VAL A 20 4.84 -9.03 0.08
N SER A 21 4.57 -10.12 0.83
CA SER A 21 4.13 -11.38 0.24
C SER A 21 2.71 -11.34 -0.33
N VAL A 22 1.84 -10.46 0.17
CA VAL A 22 0.43 -10.38 -0.25
C VAL A 22 0.15 -9.27 -1.26
N CYS A 23 1.11 -8.41 -1.57
CA CYS A 23 0.88 -7.31 -2.51
C CYS A 23 0.73 -7.87 -3.95
N PRO A 24 -0.45 -7.77 -4.58
CA PRO A 24 -0.70 -8.41 -5.88
C PRO A 24 0.03 -7.73 -7.05
N VAL A 25 0.57 -6.53 -6.82
CA VAL A 25 1.33 -5.74 -7.79
C VAL A 25 2.80 -5.59 -7.39
N HIS A 26 3.23 -6.26 -6.32
CA HIS A 26 4.63 -6.34 -5.88
C HIS A 26 5.35 -4.99 -5.70
N ILE A 27 4.63 -3.98 -5.18
CA ILE A 27 5.17 -2.63 -4.98
C ILE A 27 5.69 -2.36 -3.56
N LEU A 28 5.72 -3.38 -2.69
CA LEU A 28 6.16 -3.23 -1.29
C LEU A 28 7.44 -4.00 -1.08
N ARG A 29 8.42 -3.41 -0.39
CA ARG A 29 9.64 -4.08 0.06
C ARG A 29 10.07 -3.60 1.43
N LEU A 30 10.92 -4.36 2.12
CA LEU A 30 11.59 -3.86 3.32
C LEU A 30 12.70 -2.88 2.91
N ALA A 31 12.75 -1.71 3.54
CA ALA A 31 13.74 -0.69 3.24
C ALA A 31 15.16 -1.24 3.37
N GLU A 32 16.07 -0.85 2.48
CA GLU A 32 17.48 -1.24 2.50
C GLU A 32 18.33 -0.11 3.06
N GLY A 33 19.18 -0.41 4.05
CA GLY A 33 20.04 0.60 4.67
C GLY A 33 19.32 1.68 5.50
N ARG A 34 18.00 1.57 5.66
CA ARG A 34 17.17 2.53 6.40
C ARG A 34 16.45 1.86 7.56
N PHE A 35 16.49 2.52 8.71
CA PHE A 35 15.91 2.04 9.96
C PHE A 35 15.03 3.13 10.57
N ASN A 36 13.94 2.73 11.22
CA ASN A 36 13.13 3.65 12.03
C ASN A 36 13.75 3.84 13.43
N ALA A 37 13.14 4.68 14.27
CA ALA A 37 13.62 4.98 15.63
C ALA A 37 13.73 3.74 16.55
N LYS A 38 13.07 2.63 16.21
CA LYS A 38 13.09 1.36 16.95
C LYS A 38 14.09 0.35 16.38
N GLY A 39 14.84 0.70 15.34
CA GLY A 39 15.82 -0.17 14.70
C GLY A 39 15.22 -1.22 13.76
N TYR A 40 13.94 -1.12 13.39
CA TYR A 40 13.34 -1.97 12.36
C TYR A 40 13.59 -1.41 10.97
N ARG A 41 13.60 -2.29 9.97
CA ARG A 41 13.56 -1.91 8.55
C ARG A 41 12.11 -1.73 8.13
N PRO A 42 11.56 -0.51 8.08
CA PRO A 42 10.16 -0.31 7.72
C PRO A 42 9.92 -0.77 6.28
N VAL A 43 8.65 -1.08 5.97
CA VAL A 43 8.26 -1.32 4.57
C VAL A 43 8.21 0.00 3.81
N GLU A 44 8.59 -0.03 2.54
CA GLU A 44 8.52 1.12 1.63
C GLU A 44 7.85 0.72 0.30
N VAL A 45 7.36 1.73 -0.42
CA VAL A 45 6.69 1.58 -1.71
C VAL A 45 7.70 1.84 -2.83
N THR A 46 7.86 0.89 -3.76
CA THR A 46 8.79 1.00 -4.89
C THR A 46 8.18 1.70 -6.11
N ASP A 47 6.90 1.48 -6.36
CA ASP A 47 6.14 2.11 -7.45
C ASP A 47 4.76 2.56 -6.91
N PRO A 48 4.64 3.82 -6.45
CA PRO A 48 3.38 4.34 -5.91
C PRO A 48 2.23 4.36 -6.92
N GLU A 49 2.52 4.51 -8.22
CA GLU A 49 1.51 4.64 -9.27
C GLU A 49 0.85 3.31 -9.64
N ALA A 50 1.53 2.19 -9.38
CA ALA A 50 0.99 0.85 -9.58
C ALA A 50 0.00 0.39 -8.48
N CYS A 51 -0.13 1.14 -7.38
CA CYS A 51 -1.05 0.77 -6.30
C CYS A 51 -2.51 0.76 -6.78
N THR A 52 -3.23 -0.33 -6.46
CA THR A 52 -4.64 -0.51 -6.87
C THR A 52 -5.65 -0.14 -5.79
N GLY A 53 -5.18 0.14 -4.58
CA GLY A 53 -6.02 0.38 -3.41
C GLY A 53 -6.80 -0.87 -2.97
N CYS A 54 -6.24 -2.08 -3.15
CA CYS A 54 -6.89 -3.36 -2.79
C CYS A 54 -6.97 -3.63 -1.28
N ALA A 55 -6.21 -2.89 -0.47
CA ALA A 55 -6.13 -2.99 0.99
C ALA A 55 -5.60 -4.31 1.59
N MET A 56 -5.07 -5.25 0.78
CA MET A 56 -4.49 -6.50 1.30
C MET A 56 -3.34 -6.26 2.29
N CYS A 57 -2.51 -5.24 2.06
CA CYS A 57 -1.44 -4.84 2.99
C CYS A 57 -1.97 -4.38 4.35
N ALA A 58 -3.09 -3.64 4.37
CA ALA A 58 -3.72 -3.19 5.60
C ALA A 58 -4.38 -4.34 6.36
N THR A 59 -5.05 -5.26 5.65
CA THR A 59 -5.72 -6.41 6.24
C THR A 59 -4.74 -7.40 6.88
N ILE A 60 -3.59 -7.65 6.25
CA ILE A 60 -2.60 -8.61 6.79
C ILE A 60 -1.71 -8.01 7.89
N CYS A 61 -1.66 -6.68 8.01
CA CYS A 61 -0.70 -6.03 8.90
C CYS A 61 -1.13 -6.16 10.37
N PRO A 62 -0.36 -6.89 11.21
CA PRO A 62 -0.71 -7.05 12.62
C PRO A 62 -0.61 -5.74 13.42
N ASP A 63 0.23 -4.82 12.97
CA ASP A 63 0.48 -3.53 13.63
C ASP A 63 -0.37 -2.38 13.08
N VAL A 64 -1.22 -2.64 12.07
CA VAL A 64 -2.16 -1.67 11.47
C VAL A 64 -1.48 -0.35 11.06
N VAL A 65 -0.41 -0.45 10.26
CA VAL A 65 0.42 0.71 9.86
C VAL A 65 0.03 1.35 8.53
N PHE A 66 -0.91 0.76 7.80
CA PHE A 66 -1.30 1.23 6.46
C PHE A 66 -2.58 2.05 6.49
N THR A 67 -2.54 3.25 5.90
CA THR A 67 -3.74 3.97 5.46
C THR A 67 -3.88 3.81 3.95
N VAL A 68 -5.04 3.31 3.49
CA VAL A 68 -5.26 2.96 2.08
C VAL A 68 -6.30 3.88 1.46
N TYR A 69 -5.93 4.58 0.40
CA TYR A 69 -6.84 5.37 -0.42
C TYR A 69 -7.12 4.64 -1.72
N ARG A 70 -8.41 4.54 -2.07
CA ARG A 70 -8.85 3.98 -3.35
C ARG A 70 -9.59 5.05 -4.11
N ARG A 71 -9.16 5.37 -5.33
CA ARG A 71 -9.88 6.30 -6.20
C ARG A 71 -11.25 5.69 -6.49
N ARG A 72 -12.32 6.42 -6.18
CA ARG A 72 -13.68 6.00 -6.53
C ARG A 72 -13.74 5.79 -8.05
N ARG A 73 -14.27 4.65 -8.48
CA ARG A 73 -14.61 4.45 -9.89
C ARG A 73 -15.66 5.48 -10.24
N GLN A 74 -15.35 6.39 -11.17
CA GLN A 74 -16.40 7.16 -11.81
C GLN A 74 -17.31 6.13 -12.50
N PRO A 75 -18.64 6.18 -12.29
CA PRO A 75 -19.54 5.40 -13.12
C PRO A 75 -19.18 5.69 -14.57
N ARG A 76 -19.04 4.66 -15.42
CA ARG A 76 -18.96 4.87 -16.87
C ARG A 76 -20.05 5.89 -17.19
N GLN A 77 -19.68 7.02 -17.78
CA GLN A 77 -20.64 8.01 -18.28
C GLN A 77 -21.74 7.19 -18.96
N ALA A 78 -22.93 7.20 -18.35
CA ALA A 78 -24.11 6.58 -18.95
C ALA A 78 -24.16 7.19 -20.34
N ALA A 79 -24.14 6.32 -21.36
CA ALA A 79 -24.02 6.69 -22.75
C ALA A 79 -24.81 7.97 -23.05
N ALA A 80 -24.11 9.09 -23.19
CA ALA A 80 -24.66 10.29 -23.78
C ALA A 80 -24.68 10.04 -25.29
N THR A 81 -25.54 9.12 -25.71
CA THR A 81 -26.08 9.10 -27.06
C THR A 81 -27.07 10.26 -27.13
N ALA A 82 -26.63 11.35 -27.76
CA ALA A 82 -27.51 12.27 -28.46
C ALA A 82 -27.49 11.89 -29.94
#